data_AF-A0A1Z8YKD1-F1
#
_entry.id   AF-A0A1Z8YKD1-F1
#
_cell.length_a   1.000
_cell.length_b   1.000
_cell.length_c   1.000
_cell.angle_alpha   90.00
_cell.angle_beta   90.00
_cell.angle_gamma   90.00
#
_symmetry.space_group_name_H-M   'P 1'
#
loop_
_entity.id
_entity.type
_entity.pdbx_description
1 polymer ?
#
loop_
_entity_poly.entity_id
_entity_poly.type
_entity_poly.pdbx_seq_one_letter_code
_entity_poly.pdbx_strand_id
1 'polypeptide(L)'
;MLPVFLIDDDFESEPSAQQQSVSETAVVEEPRKQDPRPPASERPLRGGPPGSGGGPPGIHLSPGSSGPRAHPGRRGRSASPEELDLFIKVAGELNPKWQTRLEELRETNQEGFQKAVGSSRRLWRLVDLHQRWPSLYKLRVLETKNEQQLKDLGRGYREAMQSEDLQGAEDILEQLRVLALAQVDLQVRVRGEELAAMAEALEQLRVEMIGELEQRSELAEELVQKHLNPPPRPEEHSGDGSRQQLRLGPESGSSKKRPSKDS
;
A
#
# COMPACT_ATOMS: atom_id res chain seq x y z
N MET A 1 23.15 -29.35 -0.13
CA MET A 1 22.19 -30.35 -0.65
C MET A 1 20.91 -29.62 -1.00
N LEU A 2 20.67 -29.41 -2.29
CA LEU A 2 19.47 -28.76 -2.82
C LEU A 2 18.63 -29.82 -3.53
N PRO A 3 17.29 -29.77 -3.45
CA PRO A 3 16.44 -30.72 -4.16
C PRO A 3 16.45 -30.42 -5.67
N VAL A 4 16.78 -31.47 -6.42
CA VAL A 4 16.62 -31.61 -7.87
C VAL A 4 15.11 -31.65 -8.16
N PHE A 5 14.61 -30.66 -8.88
CA PHE A 5 13.27 -30.73 -9.47
C PHE A 5 13.40 -31.42 -10.83
N LEU A 6 12.82 -32.63 -10.91
CA LEU A 6 12.63 -33.35 -12.16
C LEU A 6 11.65 -32.57 -13.06
N ILE A 7 12.05 -32.49 -14.32
CA ILE A 7 11.34 -31.96 -15.47
C ILE A 7 10.45 -33.08 -16.01
N ASP A 8 9.15 -32.84 -16.16
CA ASP A 8 8.33 -33.62 -17.09
C ASP A 8 8.29 -32.84 -18.41
N ASP A 9 9.10 -33.35 -19.34
CA ASP A 9 9.19 -33.04 -20.76
C ASP A 9 8.06 -33.78 -21.48
N ASP A 10 7.00 -33.07 -21.85
CA ASP A 10 6.05 -33.49 -22.88
C ASP A 10 5.32 -32.24 -23.39
N PHE A 11 6.03 -31.41 -24.16
CA PHE A 11 5.40 -30.39 -25.00
C PHE A 11 5.69 -30.71 -26.45
N GLU A 12 4.65 -31.21 -27.11
CA GLU A 12 4.63 -31.70 -28.48
C GLU A 12 5.23 -30.69 -29.46
N SER A 13 6.04 -31.25 -30.35
CA SER A 13 6.69 -30.57 -31.45
C SER A 13 5.74 -30.34 -32.64
N GLU A 14 6.10 -29.30 -33.38
CA GLU A 14 5.90 -29.07 -34.82
C GLU A 14 4.80 -28.07 -35.26
N PRO A 15 4.87 -27.55 -36.50
CA PRO A 15 5.86 -26.54 -36.91
C PRO A 15 5.17 -25.39 -37.68
N SER A 16 5.85 -24.26 -37.92
CA SER A 16 5.78 -23.58 -39.23
C SER A 16 6.60 -22.30 -39.25
N ALA A 17 7.57 -22.31 -40.16
CA ALA A 17 8.28 -21.16 -40.65
C ALA A 17 7.31 -20.18 -41.34
N GLN A 18 7.30 -18.93 -40.89
CA GLN A 18 7.06 -17.79 -41.76
C GLN A 18 8.21 -16.81 -41.57
N GLN A 19 9.19 -16.94 -42.45
CA GLN A 19 10.14 -15.88 -42.75
C GLN A 19 9.37 -14.69 -43.28
N GLN A 20 9.14 -13.69 -42.44
CA GLN A 20 8.81 -12.35 -42.92
C GLN A 20 10.10 -11.54 -42.99
N SER A 21 10.55 -11.37 -44.23
CA SER A 21 11.53 -10.39 -44.66
C SER A 21 11.02 -8.99 -44.29
N VAL A 22 11.58 -8.39 -43.25
CA VAL A 22 11.47 -6.95 -43.03
C VAL A 22 12.66 -6.28 -43.70
N SER A 23 12.32 -5.55 -44.75
CA SER A 23 13.22 -4.77 -45.58
C SER A 23 14.02 -3.78 -44.74
N GLU A 24 15.33 -3.85 -44.95
CA GLU A 24 16.35 -2.91 -44.53
C GLU A 24 16.11 -1.54 -45.20
N THR A 25 15.36 -0.66 -44.55
CA THR A 25 15.34 0.76 -44.91
C THR A 25 16.59 1.44 -44.40
N ALA A 26 17.56 1.60 -45.30
CA ALA A 26 18.69 2.50 -45.14
C ALA A 26 18.18 3.92 -44.86
N VAL A 27 18.34 4.38 -43.61
CA VAL A 27 18.18 5.78 -43.25
C VAL A 27 19.47 6.49 -43.69
N VAL A 28 19.34 7.24 -44.79
CA VAL A 28 20.35 8.20 -45.24
C VAL A 28 20.54 9.24 -44.14
N GLU A 29 21.72 9.21 -43.53
CA GLU A 29 22.17 10.17 -42.53
C GLU A 29 22.47 11.51 -43.22
N GLU A 30 21.51 12.42 -43.14
CA GLU A 30 21.65 13.79 -43.64
C GLU A 30 22.59 14.58 -42.70
N PRO A 31 23.63 15.25 -43.22
CA PRO A 31 24.57 15.99 -42.39
C PRO A 31 23.88 17.20 -41.75
N ARG A 32 23.57 17.08 -40.45
CA ARG A 32 23.08 18.19 -39.63
C ARG A 32 24.08 19.34 -39.67
N LYS A 33 23.72 20.40 -40.40
CA LYS A 33 24.36 21.70 -40.30
C LYS A 33 24.36 22.13 -38.83
N GLN A 34 25.56 22.28 -38.29
CA GLN A 34 25.79 22.88 -36.99
C GLN A 34 25.37 24.34 -37.06
N ASP A 35 24.29 24.69 -36.37
CA ASP A 35 23.97 26.09 -36.12
C ASP A 35 25.04 26.71 -35.20
N PRO A 36 25.52 27.93 -35.52
CA PRO A 36 26.50 28.62 -34.72
C PRO A 36 25.93 28.97 -33.35
N ARG A 37 26.63 28.49 -32.33
CA ARG A 37 26.42 28.78 -30.91
C ARG A 37 26.36 30.32 -30.69
N PRO A 38 25.29 30.87 -30.10
CA PRO A 38 25.26 32.30 -29.78
C PRO A 38 26.30 32.64 -28.70
N PRO A 39 26.89 33.85 -28.73
CA PRO A 39 27.90 34.27 -27.77
C PRO A 39 27.29 34.43 -26.37
N ALA A 40 28.07 34.02 -25.38
CA ALA A 40 27.76 34.16 -23.97
C ALA A 40 27.62 35.64 -23.61
N SER A 41 26.40 36.10 -23.36
CA SER A 41 26.14 37.37 -22.72
C SER A 41 24.87 37.26 -21.88
N GLU A 42 25.01 37.67 -20.62
CA GLU A 42 23.94 38.00 -19.67
C GLU A 42 23.24 36.82 -18.99
N ARG A 43 23.83 36.40 -17.86
CA ARG A 43 23.16 35.65 -16.80
C ARG A 43 22.18 36.58 -16.05
N PRO A 44 20.86 36.34 -16.09
CA PRO A 44 19.97 36.86 -15.09
C PRO A 44 20.06 36.00 -13.82
N LEU A 45 19.69 36.62 -12.72
CA LEU A 45 19.79 36.16 -11.35
C LEU A 45 19.08 34.81 -11.11
N ARG A 46 19.85 33.84 -10.62
CA ARG A 46 19.54 32.95 -9.48
C ARG A 46 18.06 32.56 -9.28
N GLY A 47 17.48 31.88 -10.25
CA GLY A 47 16.34 30.98 -10.04
C GLY A 47 16.86 29.57 -9.75
N GLY A 48 16.59 29.05 -8.55
CA GLY A 48 16.99 27.69 -8.17
C GLY A 48 16.34 26.63 -9.07
N PRO A 49 16.97 25.44 -9.23
CA PRO A 49 16.39 24.36 -10.02
C PRO A 49 15.06 23.91 -9.38
N PRO A 50 13.98 23.74 -10.16
CA PRO A 50 12.85 22.95 -9.69
C PRO A 50 13.38 21.53 -9.44
N GLY A 51 13.25 21.07 -8.21
CA GLY A 51 13.71 19.76 -7.81
C GLY A 51 13.09 18.67 -8.69
N SER A 52 13.93 18.08 -9.54
CA SER A 52 13.79 16.72 -10.04
C SER A 52 13.67 15.77 -8.84
N GLY A 53 12.44 15.55 -8.41
CA GLY A 53 12.04 14.53 -7.44
C GLY A 53 10.72 13.89 -7.83
N GLY A 54 10.39 13.91 -9.12
CA GLY A 54 9.27 13.18 -9.70
C GLY A 54 9.69 11.74 -9.99
N GLY A 55 9.85 10.93 -8.94
CA GLY A 55 9.63 9.50 -9.11
C GLY A 55 8.24 9.29 -9.73
N PRO A 56 8.01 8.21 -10.51
CA PRO A 56 6.67 7.93 -11.00
C PRO A 56 5.72 7.98 -9.80
N PRO A 57 4.51 8.57 -9.93
CA PRO A 57 3.55 8.52 -8.86
C PRO A 57 3.30 7.04 -8.58
N GLY A 58 3.93 6.54 -7.51
CA GLY A 58 3.31 5.51 -6.73
C GLY A 58 1.90 6.02 -6.52
N ILE A 59 0.91 5.19 -6.77
CA ILE A 59 -0.47 5.43 -6.39
C ILE A 59 -0.45 5.46 -4.85
N HIS A 60 0.09 6.55 -4.31
CA HIS A 60 -0.20 7.08 -3.02
C HIS A 60 -1.67 7.38 -3.15
N LEU A 61 -2.46 6.52 -2.52
CA LEU A 61 -3.77 6.84 -1.98
C LEU A 61 -3.72 8.30 -1.50
N SER A 62 -4.17 9.22 -2.35
CA SER A 62 -4.23 10.64 -2.04
C SER A 62 -4.95 10.80 -0.71
N PRO A 63 -4.47 11.66 0.22
CA PRO A 63 -5.13 11.88 1.51
C PRO A 63 -6.52 12.52 1.44
N GLY A 64 -7.11 12.67 0.24
CA GLY A 64 -8.38 13.37 0.03
C GLY A 64 -9.33 12.70 -0.97
N SER A 65 -9.02 11.50 -1.48
CA SER A 65 -9.96 10.77 -2.34
C SER A 65 -10.73 9.78 -1.48
N SER A 66 -12.03 10.06 -1.31
CA SER A 66 -13.06 9.13 -0.83
C SER A 66 -13.24 7.97 -1.82
N GLY A 67 -12.18 7.21 -2.09
CA GLY A 67 -12.29 5.87 -2.67
C GLY A 67 -13.04 4.95 -1.71
N PRO A 68 -13.47 3.76 -2.17
CA PRO A 68 -14.25 2.82 -1.38
C PRO A 68 -13.59 2.67 -0.01
N ARG A 69 -14.34 3.18 0.96
CA ARG A 69 -13.94 3.47 2.34
C ARG A 69 -12.87 2.49 2.83
N ALA A 70 -11.65 2.99 3.02
CA ALA A 70 -10.72 2.37 3.97
C ALA A 70 -11.49 2.22 5.28
N HIS A 71 -11.87 0.98 5.63
CA HIS A 71 -12.84 0.61 6.67
C HIS A 71 -12.97 1.65 7.80
N PRO A 72 -14.02 2.48 7.83
CA PRO A 72 -14.33 3.37 8.94
C PRO A 72 -14.87 2.49 10.08
N GLY A 73 -13.97 1.79 10.78
CA GLY A 73 -14.44 0.87 11.83
C GLY A 73 -13.37 0.17 12.66
N ARG A 74 -12.13 0.01 12.19
CA ARG A 74 -11.09 -0.63 13.04
C ARG A 74 -10.57 0.27 14.17
N ARG A 75 -10.95 1.55 14.21
CA ARG A 75 -10.73 2.39 15.40
C ARG A 75 -11.77 2.03 16.46
N GLY A 76 -11.57 0.92 17.15
CA GLY A 76 -12.39 0.53 18.30
C GLY A 76 -12.82 -0.94 18.32
N ARG A 77 -12.79 -1.65 17.17
CA ARG A 77 -13.02 -3.10 17.17
C ARG A 77 -11.73 -3.81 17.61
N SER A 78 -11.80 -4.55 18.70
CA SER A 78 -10.77 -5.53 19.07
C SER A 78 -10.69 -6.61 17.99
N ALA A 79 -9.48 -6.91 17.52
CA ALA A 79 -9.27 -8.01 16.58
C ALA A 79 -9.68 -9.33 17.24
N SER A 80 -10.33 -10.22 16.49
CA SER A 80 -10.65 -11.56 17.00
C SER A 80 -9.36 -12.38 17.18
N PRO A 81 -9.36 -13.43 18.03
CA PRO A 81 -8.20 -14.32 18.17
C PRO A 81 -7.74 -14.90 16.84
N GLU A 82 -8.67 -15.32 15.98
CA GLU A 82 -8.39 -15.85 14.64
C GLU A 82 -7.73 -14.81 13.72
N GLU A 83 -8.17 -13.55 13.78
CA GLU A 83 -7.55 -12.46 13.03
C GLU A 83 -6.12 -12.18 13.51
N LEU A 84 -5.85 -12.33 14.81
CA LEU A 84 -4.50 -12.19 15.38
C LEU A 84 -3.58 -13.34 14.97
N ASP A 85 -4.09 -14.57 14.91
CA ASP A 85 -3.34 -15.72 14.42
C ASP A 85 -2.99 -15.56 12.93
N LEU A 86 -3.96 -15.12 12.12
CA LEU A 86 -3.72 -14.81 10.71
C LEU A 86 -2.72 -13.65 10.54
N PHE A 87 -2.80 -12.63 11.39
CA PHE A 87 -1.83 -11.53 11.40
C PHE A 87 -0.39 -12.03 11.63
N ILE A 88 -0.19 -12.93 12.60
CA ILE A 88 1.12 -13.54 12.89
C ILE A 88 1.59 -14.38 11.69
N LYS A 89 0.70 -15.19 11.11
CA LYS A 89 1.01 -15.99 9.91
C LYS A 89 1.47 -15.10 8.75
N VAL A 90 0.72 -14.05 8.42
CA VAL A 90 1.06 -13.11 7.35
C VAL A 90 2.41 -12.41 7.62
N ALA A 91 2.70 -12.07 8.88
CA ALA A 91 4.00 -11.52 9.24
C ALA A 91 5.14 -12.52 9.00
N GLY A 92 4.92 -13.80 9.31
CA GLY A 92 5.87 -14.88 9.05
C GLY A 92 6.14 -15.12 7.58
N GLU A 93 5.10 -15.05 6.74
CA GLU A 93 5.24 -15.16 5.29
C GLU A 93 6.14 -14.07 4.71
N LEU A 94 6.13 -12.86 5.27
CA LEU A 94 7.03 -11.77 4.88
C LEU A 94 8.44 -11.94 5.47
N ASN A 95 8.52 -12.21 6.77
CA ASN A 95 9.78 -12.37 7.49
C ASN A 95 9.58 -13.31 8.69
N PRO A 96 10.23 -14.49 8.70
CA PRO A 96 10.05 -15.47 9.79
C PRO A 96 10.46 -14.93 11.16
N LYS A 97 11.42 -14.00 11.22
CA LYS A 97 11.84 -13.37 12.48
C LYS A 97 10.72 -12.52 13.09
N TRP A 98 9.83 -11.96 12.28
CA TRP A 98 8.68 -11.20 12.77
C TRP A 98 7.64 -12.10 13.41
N GLN A 99 7.39 -13.28 12.84
CA GLN A 99 6.50 -14.27 13.43
C GLN A 99 7.00 -14.67 14.82
N THR A 100 8.25 -15.15 14.93
CA THR A 100 8.81 -15.58 16.23
C THR A 100 8.75 -14.46 17.26
N ARG A 101 9.10 -13.23 16.87
CA ARG A 101 9.02 -12.07 17.77
C ARG A 101 7.59 -11.75 18.21
N LEU A 102 6.61 -11.88 17.32
CA LEU A 102 5.21 -11.62 17.64
C LEU A 102 4.61 -12.70 18.54
N GLU A 103 4.97 -13.97 18.31
CA GLU A 103 4.61 -15.10 19.18
C GLU A 103 5.20 -14.91 20.58
N GLU A 104 6.49 -14.60 20.67
CA GLU A 104 7.16 -14.30 21.95
C GLU A 104 6.51 -13.11 22.67
N LEU A 105 6.22 -12.01 21.94
CA LEU A 105 5.53 -10.86 22.53
C LEU A 105 4.13 -11.22 23.03
N ARG A 106 3.40 -12.07 22.30
CA ARG A 106 2.05 -12.50 22.70
C ARG A 106 2.08 -13.27 24.02
N GLU A 107 3.11 -14.09 24.24
CA GLU A 107 3.28 -14.89 25.46
C GLU A 107 3.83 -14.08 26.64
N THR A 108 4.82 -13.21 26.39
CA THR A 108 5.59 -12.54 27.45
C THR A 108 5.08 -11.14 27.79
N ASN A 109 4.54 -10.40 26.83
CA ASN A 109 4.17 -9.00 26.99
C ASN A 109 2.96 -8.63 26.11
N GLN A 110 1.77 -8.92 26.63
CA GLN A 110 0.53 -8.72 25.90
C GLN A 110 0.28 -7.26 25.51
N GLU A 111 0.66 -6.27 26.33
CA GLU A 111 0.55 -4.86 25.98
C GLU A 111 1.48 -4.49 24.80
N GLY A 112 2.72 -4.98 24.84
CA GLY A 112 3.69 -4.82 23.75
C GLY A 112 3.19 -5.45 22.45
N PHE A 113 2.59 -6.63 22.53
CA PHE A 113 1.93 -7.29 21.40
C PHE A 113 0.79 -6.43 20.82
N GLN A 114 -0.14 -5.95 21.65
CA GLN A 114 -1.25 -5.10 21.20
C GLN A 114 -0.75 -3.81 20.53
N LYS A 115 0.31 -3.20 21.06
CA LYS A 115 0.94 -2.03 20.45
C LYS A 115 1.58 -2.34 19.09
N ALA A 116 2.28 -3.47 18.98
CA ALA A 116 2.87 -3.93 17.72
C ALA A 116 1.79 -4.21 16.65
N VAL A 117 0.72 -4.91 17.04
CA VAL A 117 -0.44 -5.20 16.18
C VAL A 117 -1.15 -3.91 15.75
N GLY A 118 -1.41 -3.00 16.69
CA GLY A 118 -2.13 -1.74 16.43
C GLY A 118 -1.35 -0.74 15.57
N SER A 119 -0.03 -0.78 15.61
CA SER A 119 0.84 0.09 14.79
C SER A 119 1.09 -0.43 13.38
N SER A 120 0.85 -1.73 13.13
CA SER A 120 1.22 -2.39 11.89
C SER A 120 0.13 -2.34 10.80
N ARG A 121 -0.22 -1.13 10.36
CA ARG A 121 -1.26 -0.92 9.32
C ARG A 121 -1.00 -1.70 8.02
N ARG A 122 0.27 -1.86 7.61
CA ARG A 122 0.65 -2.61 6.40
C ARG A 122 0.28 -4.09 6.51
N LEU A 123 0.53 -4.73 7.66
CA LEU A 123 0.20 -6.14 7.89
C LEU A 123 -1.31 -6.36 7.90
N TRP A 124 -2.08 -5.46 8.52
CA TRP A 124 -3.55 -5.56 8.49
C TRP A 124 -4.12 -5.48 7.08
N ARG A 125 -3.57 -4.62 6.21
CA ARG A 125 -3.97 -4.61 4.79
C ARG A 125 -3.71 -5.96 4.10
N LEU A 126 -2.58 -6.60 4.41
CA LEU A 126 -2.26 -7.91 3.86
C LEU A 126 -3.17 -9.01 4.40
N VAL A 127 -3.57 -8.94 5.68
CA VAL A 127 -4.58 -9.84 6.26
C VAL A 127 -5.92 -9.70 5.53
N ASP A 128 -6.37 -8.45 5.31
CA ASP A 128 -7.61 -8.19 4.57
C ASP A 128 -7.52 -8.71 3.11
N LEU A 129 -6.38 -8.51 2.44
CA LEU A 129 -6.13 -9.05 1.10
C LEU A 129 -6.13 -10.58 1.09
N HIS A 130 -5.49 -11.23 2.08
CA HIS A 130 -5.46 -12.69 2.16
C HIS A 130 -6.87 -13.30 2.23
N GLN A 131 -7.79 -12.64 2.93
CA GLN A 131 -9.16 -13.12 3.09
C GLN A 131 -10.03 -12.91 1.85
N ARG A 132 -9.87 -11.77 1.15
CA ARG A 132 -10.77 -11.36 0.07
C ARG A 132 -10.23 -11.65 -1.32
N TRP A 133 -8.93 -11.43 -1.53
CA TRP A 133 -8.28 -11.48 -2.84
C TRP A 133 -6.93 -12.21 -2.73
N PRO A 134 -6.93 -13.54 -2.63
CA PRO A 134 -5.72 -14.33 -2.36
C PRO A 134 -4.66 -14.25 -3.47
N SER A 135 -5.05 -13.99 -4.73
CA SER A 135 -4.11 -13.74 -5.83
C SER A 135 -3.30 -12.47 -5.59
N LEU A 136 -4.00 -11.35 -5.34
CA LEU A 136 -3.41 -10.05 -5.05
C LEU A 136 -2.54 -10.08 -3.78
N TYR A 137 -2.97 -10.81 -2.75
CA TYR A 137 -2.16 -11.06 -1.56
C TYR A 137 -0.78 -11.64 -1.89
N LYS A 138 -0.74 -12.72 -2.67
CA LYS A 138 0.52 -13.39 -3.04
C LYS A 138 1.47 -12.43 -3.77
N LEU A 139 0.94 -11.65 -4.72
CA LEU A 139 1.76 -10.65 -5.43
C LEU A 139 2.31 -9.58 -4.50
N ARG A 140 1.50 -9.06 -3.57
CA ARG A 140 1.95 -8.05 -2.58
C ARG A 140 3.01 -8.59 -1.62
N VAL A 141 2.93 -9.87 -1.26
CA VAL A 141 3.98 -10.55 -0.47
C VAL A 141 5.29 -10.63 -1.26
N LEU A 142 5.23 -11.06 -2.53
CA LEU A 142 6.41 -11.13 -3.41
C LEU A 142 7.03 -9.75 -3.63
N GLU A 143 6.22 -8.73 -3.91
CA GLU A 143 6.67 -7.34 -4.05
C GLU A 143 7.38 -6.85 -2.78
N THR A 144 6.80 -7.11 -1.60
CA THR A 144 7.40 -6.69 -0.33
C THR A 144 8.75 -7.38 -0.06
N LYS A 145 8.87 -8.67 -0.42
CA LYS A 145 10.15 -9.40 -0.31
C LYS A 145 11.21 -8.84 -1.26
N ASN A 146 10.82 -8.59 -2.50
CA ASN A 146 11.72 -8.01 -3.50
C ASN A 146 12.20 -6.60 -3.11
N GLU A 147 11.30 -5.75 -2.56
CA GLU A 147 11.66 -4.45 -1.99
C GLU A 147 12.70 -4.56 -0.86
N GLN A 148 12.57 -5.58 0.00
CA GLN A 148 13.51 -5.80 1.10
C GLN A 148 14.88 -6.25 0.56
N GLN A 149 14.91 -7.18 -0.40
CA GLN A 149 16.15 -7.62 -1.06
C GLN A 149 16.86 -6.46 -1.76
N LEU A 150 16.12 -5.60 -2.48
CA LEU A 150 16.67 -4.39 -3.10
C LEU A 150 17.33 -3.46 -2.07
N LYS A 151 16.71 -3.27 -0.89
CA LYS A 151 17.29 -2.45 0.18
C LYS A 151 18.56 -3.06 0.76
N ASP A 152 18.57 -4.38 0.95
CA ASP A 152 19.71 -5.09 1.51
C ASP A 152 20.90 -5.11 0.53
N LEU A 153 20.66 -5.40 -0.76
CA LEU A 153 21.69 -5.26 -1.80
C LEU A 153 22.16 -3.81 -1.94
N GLY A 154 21.25 -2.83 -1.88
CA GLY A 154 21.63 -1.42 -1.93
C GLY A 154 22.51 -1.00 -0.75
N ARG A 155 22.35 -1.63 0.42
CA ARG A 155 23.26 -1.46 1.56
C ARG A 155 24.61 -2.13 1.29
N GLY A 156 24.60 -3.39 0.84
CA GLY A 156 25.83 -4.12 0.49
C GLY A 156 26.66 -3.42 -0.58
N TYR A 157 26.03 -2.83 -1.60
CA TYR A 157 26.72 -2.04 -2.62
C TYR A 157 27.47 -0.84 -2.02
N ARG A 158 26.83 -0.10 -1.11
CA ARG A 158 27.48 1.04 -0.44
C ARG A 158 28.65 0.59 0.43
N GLU A 159 28.51 -0.54 1.12
CA GLU A 159 29.58 -1.13 1.95
C GLU A 159 30.77 -1.60 1.10
N ALA A 160 30.52 -2.25 -0.05
CA ALA A 160 31.56 -2.65 -1.01
C ALA A 160 32.31 -1.43 -1.57
N MET A 161 31.57 -0.39 -1.98
CA MET A 161 32.17 0.87 -2.45
C MET A 161 33.01 1.58 -1.38
N GLN A 162 32.60 1.52 -0.11
CA GLN A 162 33.38 2.09 1.01
C GLN A 162 34.65 1.28 1.32
N SER A 163 34.65 -0.01 1.00
CA SER A 163 35.77 -0.93 1.22
C SER A 163 36.69 -1.05 0.00
N GLU A 164 36.46 -0.24 -1.04
CA GLU A 164 37.16 -0.29 -2.33
C GLU A 164 37.11 -1.66 -3.04
N ASP A 165 36.13 -2.49 -2.71
CA ASP A 165 35.87 -3.77 -3.37
C ASP A 165 35.04 -3.54 -4.65
N LEU A 166 35.72 -3.12 -5.71
CA LEU A 166 35.08 -2.75 -6.98
C LEU A 166 34.42 -3.93 -7.67
N GLN A 167 35.02 -5.13 -7.60
CA GLN A 167 34.44 -6.33 -8.20
C GLN A 167 33.16 -6.73 -7.48
N GLY A 168 33.18 -6.78 -6.14
CA GLY A 168 31.98 -7.08 -5.36
C GLY A 168 30.87 -6.04 -5.58
N ALA A 169 31.22 -4.77 -5.76
CA ALA A 169 30.25 -3.73 -6.10
C ALA A 169 29.61 -3.95 -7.48
N GLU A 170 30.37 -4.36 -8.49
CA GLU A 170 29.86 -4.66 -9.83
C GLU A 170 28.89 -5.85 -9.83
N ASP A 171 29.25 -6.94 -9.14
CA ASP A 171 28.39 -8.14 -9.01
C ASP A 171 27.05 -7.80 -8.31
N ILE A 172 27.10 -6.98 -7.25
CA ILE A 172 25.89 -6.50 -6.56
C ILE A 172 25.05 -5.61 -7.48
N LEU A 173 25.70 -4.77 -8.30
CA LEU A 173 25.00 -3.88 -9.22
C LEU A 173 24.22 -4.65 -10.29
N GLU A 174 24.78 -5.74 -10.81
CA GLU A 174 24.07 -6.63 -11.74
C GLU A 174 22.82 -7.24 -11.09
N GLN A 175 22.94 -7.77 -9.87
CA GLN A 175 21.81 -8.31 -9.11
C GLN A 175 20.74 -7.25 -8.83
N LEU A 176 21.14 -6.01 -8.50
CA LEU A 176 20.23 -4.88 -8.32
C LEU A 176 19.42 -4.60 -9.59
N ARG A 177 20.03 -4.66 -10.78
CA ARG A 177 19.32 -4.46 -12.06
C ARG A 177 18.26 -5.53 -12.28
N VAL A 178 18.59 -6.79 -12.03
CA VAL A 178 17.64 -7.91 -12.16
C VAL A 178 16.45 -7.74 -11.20
N LEU A 179 16.70 -7.48 -9.91
CA LEU A 179 15.61 -7.28 -8.95
C LEU A 179 14.80 -6.01 -9.20
N ALA A 180 15.41 -4.95 -9.75
CA ALA A 180 14.72 -3.72 -10.11
C ALA A 180 13.75 -3.95 -11.28
N LEU A 181 14.14 -4.72 -12.29
CA LEU A 181 13.23 -5.12 -13.36
C LEU A 181 12.07 -5.96 -12.82
N ALA A 182 12.37 -6.96 -12.00
CA ALA A 182 11.34 -7.78 -11.34
C ALA A 182 10.39 -6.94 -10.46
N GLN A 183 10.89 -5.88 -9.81
CA GLN A 183 10.06 -4.96 -9.03
C GLN A 183 9.03 -4.24 -9.90
N VAL A 184 9.45 -3.76 -11.08
CA VAL A 184 8.55 -3.08 -12.02
C VAL A 184 7.49 -4.05 -12.53
N ASP A 185 7.88 -5.27 -12.90
CA ASP A 185 6.95 -6.30 -13.36
C ASP A 185 5.93 -6.69 -12.28
N LEU A 186 6.39 -6.88 -11.03
CA LEU A 186 5.51 -7.13 -9.89
C LEU A 186 4.53 -5.98 -9.68
N GLN A 187 4.98 -4.73 -9.77
CA GLN A 187 4.12 -3.55 -9.64
C GLN A 187 3.04 -3.49 -10.73
N VAL A 188 3.39 -3.80 -11.98
CA VAL A 188 2.42 -3.85 -13.09
C VAL A 188 1.39 -4.95 -12.83
N ARG A 189 1.82 -6.16 -12.45
CA ARG A 189 0.91 -7.27 -12.14
C ARG A 189 -0.01 -6.97 -10.96
N VAL A 190 0.54 -6.40 -9.89
CA VAL A 190 -0.23 -5.94 -8.73
C VAL A 190 -1.32 -4.96 -9.15
N ARG A 191 -0.99 -3.96 -9.97
CA ARG A 191 -1.98 -3.00 -10.48
C ARG A 191 -3.05 -3.68 -11.34
N GLY A 192 -2.68 -4.67 -12.14
CA GLY A 192 -3.62 -5.48 -12.92
C GLY A 192 -4.62 -6.23 -12.03
N GLU A 193 -4.14 -6.92 -11.00
CA GLU A 193 -5.00 -7.62 -10.04
C GLU A 193 -5.86 -6.66 -9.21
N GLU A 194 -5.34 -5.47 -8.85
CA GLU A 194 -6.13 -4.43 -8.18
C GLU A 194 -7.28 -3.94 -9.04
N LEU A 195 -7.05 -3.72 -10.34
CA LEU A 195 -8.11 -3.34 -11.28
C LEU A 195 -9.14 -4.45 -11.44
N ALA A 196 -8.72 -5.71 -11.50
CA ALA A 196 -9.63 -6.85 -11.55
C ALA A 196 -10.50 -6.94 -10.28
N ALA A 197 -9.90 -6.80 -9.10
CA ALA A 197 -10.63 -6.80 -7.82
C ALA A 197 -11.62 -5.62 -7.70
N MET A 198 -11.25 -4.45 -8.22
CA MET A 198 -12.17 -3.30 -8.29
C MET A 198 -13.34 -3.55 -9.24
N ALA A 199 -13.09 -4.15 -10.41
CA ALA A 199 -14.14 -4.50 -11.35
C ALA A 199 -15.15 -5.50 -10.75
N GLU A 200 -14.66 -6.51 -10.03
CA GLU A 200 -15.50 -7.47 -9.30
C GLU A 200 -16.35 -6.77 -8.22
N ALA A 201 -15.74 -5.88 -7.42
CA ALA A 201 -16.47 -5.14 -6.39
C ALA A 201 -17.54 -4.21 -6.97
N LEU A 202 -17.28 -3.59 -8.13
CA LEU A 202 -18.27 -2.77 -8.83
C LEU A 202 -19.44 -3.61 -9.37
N GLU A 203 -19.17 -4.80 -9.88
CA GLU A 203 -20.24 -5.70 -10.33
C GLU A 203 -21.09 -6.19 -9.16
N GLN A 204 -20.48 -6.53 -8.01
CA GLN A 204 -21.22 -6.87 -6.79
C GLN A 204 -22.14 -5.73 -6.35
N LEU A 205 -21.62 -4.50 -6.28
CA LEU A 205 -22.43 -3.32 -5.93
C LEU A 205 -23.57 -3.08 -6.93
N ARG A 206 -23.33 -3.30 -8.22
CA ARG A 206 -24.37 -3.20 -9.25
C ARG A 206 -25.49 -4.22 -9.03
N VAL A 207 -25.14 -5.46 -8.70
CA VAL A 207 -26.12 -6.52 -8.38
C VAL A 207 -26.92 -6.16 -7.13
N GLU A 208 -26.25 -5.69 -6.06
CA GLU A 208 -26.91 -5.23 -4.84
C GLU A 208 -27.90 -4.10 -5.13
N MET A 209 -27.50 -3.08 -5.89
CA MET A 209 -28.36 -1.96 -6.26
C MET A 209 -29.58 -2.38 -7.08
N ILE A 210 -29.44 -3.35 -7.99
CA ILE A 210 -30.58 -3.89 -8.74
C ILE A 210 -31.54 -4.61 -7.79
N GLY A 211 -31.01 -5.41 -6.86
CA GLY A 211 -31.83 -6.07 -5.82
C GLY A 211 -32.58 -5.05 -4.93
N GLU A 212 -31.92 -3.98 -4.49
CA GLU A 212 -32.55 -2.88 -3.75
C GLU A 212 -33.64 -2.18 -4.58
N LEU A 213 -33.41 -1.99 -5.88
CA LEU A 213 -34.41 -1.41 -6.78
C LEU A 213 -35.64 -2.30 -6.92
N GLU A 214 -35.46 -3.61 -6.99
CA GLU A 214 -36.55 -4.58 -7.04
C GLU A 214 -37.35 -4.59 -5.72
N GLN A 215 -36.66 -4.46 -4.58
CA GLN A 215 -37.26 -4.40 -3.24
C GLN A 215 -37.76 -3.01 -2.83
N ARG A 216 -37.65 -2.00 -3.70
CA ARG A 216 -37.88 -0.59 -3.33
C ARG A 216 -39.28 -0.32 -2.76
N SER A 217 -40.31 -1.04 -3.23
CA SER A 217 -41.68 -0.87 -2.74
C SER A 217 -41.85 -1.43 -1.32
N GLU A 218 -41.27 -2.60 -1.05
CA GLU A 218 -41.30 -3.24 0.26
C GLU A 218 -40.54 -2.38 1.29
N LEU A 219 -39.34 -1.93 0.94
CA LEU A 219 -38.55 -1.01 1.78
C LEU A 219 -39.27 0.31 2.06
N ALA A 220 -40.01 0.84 1.07
CA ALA A 220 -40.81 2.04 1.26
C ALA A 220 -41.99 1.80 2.22
N GLU A 221 -42.67 0.67 2.12
CA GLU A 221 -43.75 0.28 3.04
C GLU A 221 -43.24 0.06 4.46
N GLU A 222 -42.10 -0.61 4.63
CA GLU A 222 -41.45 -0.77 5.93
C GLU A 222 -41.10 0.58 6.58
N LEU A 223 -40.58 1.52 5.79
CA LEU A 223 -40.27 2.87 6.24
C LEU A 223 -41.54 3.61 6.70
N VAL A 224 -42.62 3.53 5.92
CA VAL A 224 -43.92 4.09 6.29
C VAL A 224 -44.43 3.47 7.61
N GLN A 225 -44.37 2.14 7.73
CA GLN A 225 -44.85 1.43 8.92
C GLN A 225 -44.06 1.82 10.18
N LYS A 226 -42.74 2.01 10.05
CA LYS A 226 -41.87 2.48 11.14
C LYS A 226 -42.21 3.91 11.59
N HIS A 227 -42.71 4.76 10.69
CA HIS A 227 -43.16 6.11 11.04
C HIS A 227 -44.57 6.15 11.61
N LEU A 228 -45.47 5.25 11.18
CA LEU A 228 -46.80 5.11 11.77
C LEU A 228 -46.74 4.52 13.18
N ASN A 229 -45.77 3.63 13.44
CA ASN A 229 -45.56 3.00 14.74
C ASN A 229 -44.15 3.32 15.25
N PRO A 230 -43.90 4.56 15.71
CA PRO A 230 -42.58 4.91 16.24
C PRO A 230 -42.27 3.99 17.42
N PRO A 231 -41.04 3.46 17.53
CA PRO A 231 -40.66 2.67 18.68
C PRO A 231 -40.92 3.50 19.96
N PRO A 232 -41.40 2.88 21.05
CA PRO A 232 -41.57 3.58 22.31
C PRO A 232 -40.23 4.25 22.61
N ARG A 233 -40.26 5.57 22.87
CA ARG A 233 -39.03 6.28 23.23
C ARG A 233 -38.39 5.48 24.35
N PRO A 234 -37.08 5.15 24.27
CA PRO A 234 -36.41 4.54 25.40
C PRO A 234 -36.77 5.43 26.57
N GLU A 235 -37.45 4.87 27.57
CA GLU A 235 -37.90 5.65 28.72
C GLU A 235 -36.67 6.42 29.17
N GLU A 236 -36.72 7.74 29.00
CA GLU A 236 -35.79 8.59 29.71
C GLU A 236 -36.07 8.17 31.14
N HIS A 237 -35.18 7.36 31.71
CA HIS A 237 -35.13 7.17 33.13
C HIS A 237 -35.11 8.60 33.64
N SER A 238 -36.28 9.05 34.10
CA SER A 238 -36.46 10.13 35.04
C SER A 238 -35.66 9.68 36.25
N GLY A 239 -34.33 9.80 36.13
CA GLY A 239 -33.41 10.05 37.21
C GLY A 239 -33.75 11.44 37.71
N ASP A 240 -34.93 11.51 38.30
CA ASP A 240 -35.24 12.39 39.39
C ASP A 240 -34.08 12.28 40.40
N GLY A 241 -33.63 13.44 40.85
CA GLY A 241 -32.73 13.56 41.97
C GLY A 241 -31.24 13.59 41.62
N SER A 242 -30.68 14.80 41.69
CA SER A 242 -29.30 15.07 42.14
C SER A 242 -28.25 15.38 41.06
N ARG A 243 -28.49 16.42 40.26
CA ARG A 243 -27.43 17.41 39.99
C ARG A 243 -27.85 18.78 40.52
N GLN A 244 -28.00 18.78 41.84
CA GLN A 244 -27.68 19.93 42.66
C GLN A 244 -26.31 20.50 42.26
N GLN A 245 -26.31 21.81 42.05
CA GLN A 245 -25.26 22.75 42.45
C GLN A 245 -24.03 22.91 41.54
N LEU A 246 -24.05 24.08 40.88
CA LEU A 246 -23.04 25.13 41.06
C LEU A 246 -21.59 24.72 40.82
N ARG A 247 -21.07 25.07 39.64
CA ARG A 247 -19.76 25.75 39.56
C ARG A 247 -19.72 26.72 38.39
N LEU A 248 -20.31 27.88 38.66
CA LEU A 248 -19.81 29.14 38.13
C LEU A 248 -18.41 29.39 38.72
N GLY A 249 -17.47 29.74 37.86
CA GLY A 249 -16.24 30.46 38.21
C GLY A 249 -14.94 29.80 37.74
N PRO A 250 -13.87 30.59 37.53
CA PRO A 250 -13.87 31.89 36.87
C PRO A 250 -12.80 31.98 35.78
N GLU A 251 -12.89 33.03 34.98
CA GLU A 251 -11.78 33.59 34.22
C GLU A 251 -10.51 33.66 35.10
N SER A 252 -9.42 33.05 34.66
CA SER A 252 -8.09 33.42 35.14
C SER A 252 -7.09 33.13 34.04
N GLY A 253 -6.51 34.21 33.53
CA GLY A 253 -5.52 34.20 32.46
C GLY A 253 -4.24 33.47 32.84
N SER A 254 -3.55 32.99 31.82
CA SER A 254 -2.10 32.79 31.90
C SER A 254 -1.49 32.99 30.53
N SER A 255 -1.06 34.24 30.32
CA SER A 255 -0.01 34.63 29.41
C SER A 255 1.21 33.72 29.60
N LYS A 256 1.58 32.94 28.59
CA LYS A 256 2.92 32.36 28.49
C LYS A 256 3.67 33.01 27.33
N LYS A 257 4.59 33.89 27.72
CA LYS A 257 5.65 34.51 26.92
C LYS A 257 6.33 33.46 26.04
N ARG A 258 6.49 33.78 24.75
CA ARG A 258 7.49 33.15 23.87
C ARG A 258 8.86 33.77 24.18
N PRO A 259 9.91 32.98 24.44
CA PRO A 259 11.26 33.49 24.40
C PRO A 259 11.69 33.66 22.94
N SER A 260 12.07 34.90 22.60
CA SER A 260 12.86 35.26 21.43
C SER A 260 14.22 34.57 21.49
N LYS A 261 14.65 34.00 20.36
CA LYS A 261 15.96 33.39 20.20
C LYS A 261 16.77 34.31 19.28
N ASP A 262 17.67 35.07 19.89
CA ASP A 262 18.78 35.75 19.20
C ASP A 262 20.08 35.06 19.62
N SER A 263 21.02 35.04 18.67
CA SER A 263 22.36 34.41 18.64
C SER A 263 22.43 33.06 17.92
#